data_AF-A0A848V1N7-F1
#
_entry.id   AF-A0A848V1N7-F1
#
_cell.length_a   1.000
_cell.length_b   1.000
_cell.length_c   1.000
_cell.angle_alpha   90.00
_cell.angle_beta   90.00
_cell.angle_gamma   90.00
#
_symmetry.space_group_name_H-M   'P 1'
#
loop_
_entity.id
_entity.type
_entity.pdbx_description
1 polymer ?
#
loop_
_entity_poly.entity_id
_entity_poly.type
_entity_poly.pdbx_seq_one_letter_code
_entity_poly.pdbx_strand_id
1 'polypeptide(L)'
;MKRLLKTFWRDTSGNFAMMFALASVPLLVATGMAIDINRLQSFDSKLQDAVDAAALYGTTIPEDTNDDDDDDDDDDDDDDDDFEERVLAYLLANLNVPSAEITHFEATPNSDGSVNVEAIGMISASFPQISGFPNMTAAATTEADADLGEDLELVIAFDTTNSMGFGSSWTTAMGTLNNVLVELDQFTGNDNFYVTLLPYSDRVNIGTTNDAWLSAPAPLNWNGCVEPREENDGTVTWALDDDKPNGSGKFEASIKGVTGGLVGFGGNYPYCPSVPITGPTS
;
A
#
# COMPACT_ATOMS: atom_id res chain seq x y z
N MET A 1 -63.52 -39.76 -19.04
CA MET A 1 -63.55 -38.66 -18.04
C MET A 1 -64.54 -38.87 -16.90
N LYS A 2 -65.86 -39.05 -17.13
CA LYS A 2 -66.85 -39.17 -16.04
C LYS A 2 -66.62 -40.31 -15.02
N ARG A 3 -65.96 -41.41 -15.43
CA ARG A 3 -65.69 -42.56 -14.56
C ARG A 3 -64.47 -42.37 -13.65
N LEU A 4 -63.44 -41.66 -14.13
CA LEU A 4 -62.20 -41.34 -13.40
C LEU A 4 -62.45 -40.35 -12.26
N LEU A 5 -63.25 -39.31 -12.52
CA LEU A 5 -63.69 -38.33 -11.51
C LEU A 5 -64.52 -38.99 -10.39
N LYS A 6 -65.31 -40.02 -10.73
CA LYS A 6 -66.16 -40.73 -9.78
C LYS A 6 -65.36 -41.69 -8.87
N THR A 7 -64.25 -42.25 -9.36
CA THR A 7 -63.30 -43.02 -8.55
C THR A 7 -62.46 -42.13 -7.64
N PHE A 8 -62.05 -40.94 -8.10
CA PHE A 8 -61.32 -39.97 -7.28
C PHE A 8 -62.15 -39.48 -6.09
N TRP A 9 -63.43 -39.22 -6.29
CA TRP A 9 -64.36 -38.80 -5.24
C TRP A 9 -64.73 -39.90 -4.23
N ARG A 10 -64.39 -41.17 -4.52
CA ARG A 10 -64.76 -42.32 -3.67
C ARG A 10 -63.56 -42.94 -2.97
N ASP A 11 -62.38 -42.33 -3.13
CA ASP A 11 -61.13 -42.84 -2.58
C ASP A 11 -60.92 -42.28 -1.17
N THR A 12 -60.86 -43.17 -0.18
CA THR A 12 -60.64 -42.85 1.25
C THR A 12 -59.17 -42.62 1.58
N SER A 13 -58.27 -42.69 0.59
CA SER A 13 -56.88 -42.27 0.68
C SER A 13 -56.71 -40.75 0.93
N GLY A 14 -57.80 -39.98 0.93
CA GLY A 14 -57.84 -38.53 1.21
C GLY A 14 -57.24 -38.09 2.55
N ASN A 15 -57.05 -38.99 3.54
CA ASN A 15 -56.31 -38.65 4.75
C ASN A 15 -54.86 -38.23 4.43
N PHE A 16 -54.23 -38.86 3.44
CA PHE A 16 -52.90 -38.47 2.98
C PHE A 16 -52.93 -37.07 2.34
N ALA A 17 -53.92 -36.80 1.50
CA ALA A 17 -54.08 -35.48 0.87
C ALA A 17 -54.33 -34.37 1.90
N MET A 18 -55.12 -34.65 2.95
CA MET A 18 -55.39 -33.71 4.05
C MET A 18 -54.14 -33.46 4.90
N MET A 19 -53.40 -34.52 5.27
CA MET A 19 -52.15 -34.38 6.04
C MET A 19 -51.08 -33.67 5.22
N PHE A 20 -50.98 -33.95 3.92
CA PHE A 20 -50.08 -33.26 3.00
C PHE A 20 -50.45 -31.78 2.86
N ALA A 21 -51.74 -31.44 2.70
CA ALA A 21 -52.19 -30.06 2.59
C ALA A 21 -51.93 -29.24 3.87
N LEU A 22 -52.07 -29.87 5.05
CA LEU A 22 -51.73 -29.21 6.32
C LEU A 22 -50.22 -29.09 6.52
N ALA A 23 -49.43 -30.07 6.09
CA ALA A 23 -47.97 -30.06 6.23
C ALA A 23 -47.27 -29.18 5.16
N SER A 24 -47.89 -28.97 3.99
CA SER A 24 -47.29 -28.16 2.92
C SER A 24 -47.22 -26.69 3.29
N VAL A 25 -48.17 -26.17 4.08
CA VAL A 25 -48.18 -24.77 4.53
C VAL A 25 -46.92 -24.42 5.34
N PRO A 26 -46.60 -25.09 6.46
CA PRO A 26 -45.38 -24.79 7.23
C PRO A 26 -44.10 -25.10 6.45
N LEU A 27 -44.11 -26.08 5.53
CA LEU A 27 -42.96 -26.35 4.65
C LEU A 27 -42.70 -25.19 3.69
N LEU A 28 -43.75 -24.66 3.04
CA LEU A 28 -43.62 -23.52 2.13
C LEU A 28 -43.14 -22.28 2.86
N VAL A 29 -43.66 -22.03 4.06
CA VAL A 29 -43.20 -20.96 4.95
C VAL A 29 -41.71 -21.11 5.26
N ALA A 30 -41.28 -22.29 5.70
CA ALA A 30 -39.89 -22.57 6.00
C ALA A 30 -38.97 -22.39 4.78
N THR A 31 -39.40 -22.85 3.60
CA THR A 31 -38.63 -22.66 2.36
C THR A 31 -38.55 -21.20 1.92
N GLY A 32 -39.64 -20.42 2.06
CA GLY A 32 -39.65 -19.00 1.73
C GLY A 32 -38.69 -18.21 2.61
N MET A 33 -38.74 -18.45 3.92
CA MET A 33 -37.78 -17.87 4.87
C MET A 33 -36.34 -18.27 4.56
N ALA A 34 -36.09 -19.54 4.23
CA ALA A 34 -34.74 -20.00 3.88
C ALA A 34 -34.20 -19.28 2.63
N ILE A 35 -35.04 -19.03 1.62
CA ILE A 35 -34.63 -18.27 0.42
C ILE A 35 -34.29 -16.82 0.79
N ASP A 36 -35.13 -16.17 1.58
CA ASP A 36 -34.91 -14.78 1.98
C ASP A 36 -33.65 -14.61 2.83
N ILE A 37 -33.36 -15.55 3.74
CA ILE A 37 -32.10 -15.56 4.52
C ILE A 37 -30.89 -15.74 3.61
N ASN A 38 -30.94 -16.66 2.65
CA ASN A 38 -29.83 -16.85 1.70
C ASN A 38 -29.59 -15.61 0.84
N ARG A 39 -30.66 -14.92 0.44
CA ARG A 39 -30.56 -13.64 -0.29
C ARG A 39 -29.93 -12.55 0.58
N LEU A 40 -30.32 -12.46 1.86
CA LEU A 40 -29.74 -11.51 2.80
C LEU A 40 -28.25 -11.78 3.02
N GLN A 41 -27.85 -13.03 3.26
CA GLN A 41 -26.44 -13.40 3.42
C GLN A 41 -25.62 -13.12 2.16
N SER A 42 -26.18 -13.39 0.98
CA SER A 42 -25.51 -13.07 -0.28
C SER A 42 -25.38 -11.56 -0.52
N PHE A 43 -26.33 -10.77 0.00
CA PHE A 43 -26.29 -9.32 -0.08
C PHE A 43 -25.28 -8.74 0.91
N ASP A 44 -25.24 -9.25 2.13
CA ASP A 44 -24.28 -8.90 3.18
C ASP A 44 -22.83 -9.07 2.70
N SER A 45 -22.49 -10.24 2.11
CA SER A 45 -21.15 -10.44 1.54
C SER A 45 -20.82 -9.48 0.40
N LYS A 46 -21.78 -9.18 -0.48
CA LYS A 46 -21.57 -8.24 -1.59
C LYS A 46 -21.44 -6.79 -1.11
N LEU A 47 -22.18 -6.43 -0.07
CA LEU A 47 -22.09 -5.11 0.54
C LEU A 47 -20.71 -4.95 1.18
N GLN A 48 -20.24 -5.97 1.92
CA GLN A 48 -18.89 -5.96 2.46
C GLN A 48 -17.83 -5.85 1.35
N ASP A 49 -17.90 -6.69 0.30
CA ASP A 49 -16.96 -6.62 -0.82
C ASP A 49 -16.94 -5.22 -1.50
N ALA A 50 -18.11 -4.59 -1.63
CA ALA A 50 -18.24 -3.26 -2.22
C ALA A 50 -17.73 -2.15 -1.30
N VAL A 51 -17.95 -2.26 0.02
CA VAL A 51 -17.42 -1.35 1.04
C VAL A 51 -15.90 -1.45 1.14
N ASP A 52 -15.34 -2.66 1.15
CA ASP A 52 -13.88 -2.90 1.14
C ASP A 52 -13.23 -2.27 -0.10
N ALA A 53 -13.84 -2.45 -1.28
CA ALA A 53 -13.36 -1.84 -2.51
C ALA A 53 -13.48 -0.31 -2.50
N ALA A 54 -14.55 0.23 -1.90
CA ALA A 54 -14.76 1.66 -1.76
C ALA A 54 -13.76 2.30 -0.79
N ALA A 55 -13.48 1.67 0.35
CA ALA A 55 -12.48 2.14 1.30
C ALA A 55 -11.07 2.17 0.67
N LEU A 56 -10.69 1.11 -0.06
CA LEU A 56 -9.42 1.09 -0.81
C LEU A 56 -9.39 2.12 -1.95
N TYR A 57 -10.53 2.48 -2.54
CA TYR A 57 -10.56 3.59 -3.48
C TYR A 57 -10.37 4.94 -2.77
N GLY A 58 -11.00 5.11 -1.60
CA GLY A 58 -10.85 6.28 -0.74
C GLY A 58 -9.39 6.59 -0.41
N THR A 59 -8.59 5.56 -0.09
CA THR A 59 -7.14 5.71 0.19
C THR A 59 -6.32 6.22 -1.00
N THR A 60 -6.85 6.20 -2.23
CA THR A 60 -6.16 6.69 -3.43
C THR A 60 -6.56 8.11 -3.83
N ILE A 61 -7.54 8.69 -3.14
CA ILE A 61 -7.97 10.05 -3.38
C ILE A 61 -6.95 10.96 -2.69
N PRO A 62 -6.21 11.82 -3.43
CA PRO A 62 -5.35 12.81 -2.80
C PRO A 62 -6.24 13.71 -1.95
N GLU A 63 -5.91 13.87 -0.68
CA GLU A 63 -6.44 14.94 0.15
C GLU A 63 -5.95 16.24 -0.50
N ASP A 64 -6.85 16.96 -1.19
CA ASP A 64 -6.50 18.22 -1.84
C ASP A 64 -6.39 19.27 -0.73
N THR A 65 -5.29 19.24 0.02
CA THR A 65 -4.96 20.26 1.02
C THR A 65 -4.58 21.55 0.28
N ASN A 66 -5.56 22.21 -0.33
CA ASN A 66 -5.53 23.65 -0.55
C ASN A 66 -6.28 24.31 0.61
N ASP A 67 -5.84 24.01 1.83
CA ASP A 67 -6.21 24.73 3.04
C ASP A 67 -5.30 25.98 3.10
N ASP A 68 -5.46 26.86 2.11
CA ASP A 68 -4.94 28.22 2.17
C ASP A 68 -5.95 29.04 2.97
N ASP A 69 -5.65 29.20 4.26
CA ASP A 69 -6.00 30.34 5.11
C ASP A 69 -7.17 31.21 4.62
N ASP A 70 -8.40 30.89 5.04
CA ASP A 70 -9.42 31.92 5.28
C ASP A 70 -10.11 31.64 6.62
N ASP A 71 -9.47 32.16 7.68
CA ASP A 71 -10.13 32.64 8.89
C ASP A 71 -11.26 33.61 8.46
N ASP A 72 -12.48 33.12 8.22
CA ASP A 72 -13.67 33.93 8.32
C ASP A 72 -14.88 33.08 8.75
N ASP A 73 -15.51 33.54 9.83
CA ASP A 73 -16.69 32.99 10.46
C ASP A 73 -17.87 32.84 9.46
N ASP A 74 -18.64 31.75 9.62
CA ASP A 74 -19.98 31.45 9.10
C ASP A 74 -20.11 30.78 7.70
N ASP A 75 -20.56 29.51 7.73
CA ASP A 75 -21.28 28.71 6.70
C ASP A 75 -20.49 28.00 5.55
N ASP A 76 -20.65 26.65 5.55
CA ASP A 76 -20.77 25.69 4.42
C ASP A 76 -19.67 24.63 4.15
N ASP A 77 -20.12 23.37 4.27
CA ASP A 77 -19.44 22.05 4.21
C ASP A 77 -19.12 21.59 2.77
N ASP A 78 -18.35 22.33 1.97
CA ASP A 78 -18.26 22.05 0.52
C ASP A 78 -17.13 21.07 0.07
N ASP A 79 -16.11 20.76 0.88
CA ASP A 79 -15.00 19.87 0.47
C ASP A 79 -15.20 18.38 0.84
N ASP A 80 -15.89 18.07 1.95
CA ASP A 80 -16.19 16.69 2.36
C ASP A 80 -17.22 16.00 1.43
N ASP A 81 -18.15 16.79 0.87
CA ASP A 81 -19.20 16.32 -0.03
C ASP A 81 -18.62 15.69 -1.31
N ASP A 82 -17.51 16.20 -1.84
CA ASP A 82 -16.86 15.69 -3.05
C ASP A 82 -16.14 14.34 -2.80
N PHE A 83 -15.52 14.16 -1.63
CA PHE A 83 -14.89 12.88 -1.25
C PHE A 83 -15.94 11.79 -1.07
N GLU A 84 -16.95 12.05 -0.23
CA GLU A 84 -17.98 11.06 0.09
C GLU A 84 -18.79 10.68 -1.17
N GLU A 85 -19.12 11.64 -2.04
CA GLU A 85 -19.83 11.36 -3.31
C GLU A 85 -19.02 10.43 -4.22
N ARG A 86 -17.70 10.63 -4.32
CA ARG A 86 -16.81 9.80 -5.14
C ARG A 86 -16.67 8.39 -4.61
N VAL A 87 -16.51 8.23 -3.29
CA VAL A 87 -16.43 6.91 -2.65
C VAL A 87 -17.77 6.18 -2.77
N LEU A 88 -18.89 6.89 -2.59
CA LEU A 88 -20.24 6.35 -2.78
C LEU A 88 -20.46 5.88 -4.23
N ALA A 89 -20.06 6.67 -5.22
CA ALA A 89 -20.15 6.30 -6.63
C ALA A 89 -19.37 5.00 -6.92
N TYR A 90 -18.19 4.84 -6.31
CA TYR A 90 -17.39 3.62 -6.43
C TYR A 90 -18.05 2.41 -5.76
N LEU A 91 -18.61 2.58 -4.56
CA LEU A 91 -19.39 1.55 -3.87
C LEU A 91 -20.56 1.07 -4.73
N LEU A 92 -21.37 2.00 -5.24
CA LEU A 92 -22.56 1.69 -6.04
C LEU A 92 -22.21 0.95 -7.34
N ALA A 93 -21.08 1.30 -7.96
CA ALA A 93 -20.56 0.61 -9.14
C ALA A 93 -20.17 -0.85 -8.84
N ASN A 94 -19.57 -1.11 -7.67
CA ASN A 94 -19.10 -2.45 -7.27
C ASN A 94 -20.21 -3.34 -6.71
N LEU A 95 -21.17 -2.76 -5.99
CA LEU A 95 -22.27 -3.52 -5.38
C LEU A 95 -23.10 -4.26 -6.45
N ASN A 96 -23.43 -3.59 -7.55
CA ASN A 96 -24.15 -4.15 -8.70
C ASN A 96 -25.40 -4.99 -8.32
N VAL A 97 -26.16 -4.50 -7.32
CA VAL A 97 -27.45 -5.06 -6.91
C VAL A 97 -28.54 -4.02 -7.15
N PRO A 98 -29.22 -4.02 -8.31
CA PRO A 98 -30.21 -2.98 -8.67
C PRO A 98 -31.43 -2.90 -7.75
N SER A 99 -31.67 -3.92 -6.94
CA SER A 99 -32.77 -4.00 -5.97
C SER A 99 -32.37 -3.57 -4.56
N ALA A 100 -31.11 -3.16 -4.36
CA ALA A 100 -30.63 -2.69 -3.08
C ALA A 100 -30.72 -1.17 -3.00
N GLU A 101 -31.13 -0.67 -1.84
CA GLU A 101 -31.16 0.75 -1.51
C GLU A 101 -30.15 0.99 -0.38
N ILE A 102 -29.24 1.94 -0.55
CA ILE A 102 -28.32 2.37 0.52
C ILE A 102 -29.03 3.43 1.34
N THR A 103 -29.28 3.15 2.62
CA THR A 103 -30.00 4.04 3.54
C THR A 103 -29.09 4.95 4.34
N HIS A 104 -27.86 4.52 4.53
CA HIS A 104 -26.83 5.27 5.22
C HIS A 104 -25.50 4.89 4.58
N PHE A 105 -24.69 5.89 4.34
CA PHE A 105 -23.34 5.81 3.88
C PHE A 105 -22.57 6.90 4.62
N GLU A 106 -21.34 6.62 4.99
CA GLU A 106 -20.40 7.57 5.58
C GLU A 106 -19.00 7.09 5.20
N ALA A 107 -18.19 7.98 4.65
CA ALA A 107 -16.79 7.72 4.33
C ALA A 107 -15.94 8.81 4.99
N THR A 108 -15.12 8.42 5.96
CA THR A 108 -14.31 9.34 6.77
C THR A 108 -12.83 9.07 6.52
N PRO A 109 -12.09 10.01 5.91
CA PRO A 109 -10.63 9.96 5.90
C PRO A 109 -10.10 10.27 7.31
N ASN A 110 -9.11 9.50 7.75
CA ASN A 110 -8.42 9.70 9.02
C ASN A 110 -7.08 10.41 8.78
N SER A 111 -6.59 11.11 9.80
CA SER A 111 -5.31 11.83 9.76
C SER A 111 -4.07 10.97 9.53
N ASP A 112 -4.19 9.64 9.66
CA ASP A 112 -3.11 8.68 9.41
C ASP A 112 -3.10 8.15 7.97
N GLY A 113 -3.98 8.67 7.10
CA GLY A 113 -4.14 8.23 5.72
C GLY A 113 -5.14 7.07 5.57
N SER A 114 -5.57 6.43 6.66
CA SER A 114 -6.60 5.40 6.59
C SER A 114 -7.97 6.00 6.25
N VAL A 115 -8.84 5.21 5.64
CA VAL A 115 -10.22 5.59 5.32
C VAL A 115 -11.18 4.59 5.94
N ASN A 116 -12.09 5.08 6.78
CA ASN A 116 -13.17 4.31 7.34
C ASN A 116 -14.44 4.50 6.50
N VAL A 117 -15.08 3.39 6.12
CA VAL A 117 -16.32 3.42 5.33
C VAL A 117 -17.38 2.57 6.03
N GLU A 118 -18.53 3.19 6.28
CA GLU A 118 -19.74 2.53 6.78
C GLU A 118 -20.86 2.60 5.73
N ALA A 119 -21.55 1.49 5.51
CA ALA A 119 -22.71 1.46 4.64
C ALA A 119 -23.80 0.54 5.19
N ILE A 120 -25.04 1.02 5.14
CA ILE A 120 -26.24 0.26 5.47
C ILE A 120 -27.09 0.13 4.21
N GLY A 121 -27.29 -1.11 3.77
CA GLY A 121 -28.09 -1.45 2.60
C GLY A 121 -29.37 -2.20 2.97
N MET A 122 -30.43 -1.96 2.20
CA MET A 122 -31.72 -2.65 2.32
C MET A 122 -32.08 -3.40 1.05
N ILE A 123 -32.65 -4.60 1.21
CA ILE A 123 -33.27 -5.37 0.13
C ILE A 123 -34.70 -5.80 0.51
N SER A 124 -35.61 -5.81 -0.46
CA SER A 124 -36.97 -6.32 -0.23
C SER A 124 -37.00 -7.85 -0.16
N ALA A 125 -37.73 -8.37 0.84
CA ALA A 125 -38.00 -9.79 0.98
C ALA A 125 -38.83 -10.33 -0.19
N SER A 126 -38.56 -11.56 -0.62
CA SER A 126 -39.33 -12.23 -1.67
C SER A 126 -40.73 -12.62 -1.16
N PHE A 127 -40.81 -12.97 0.13
CA PHE A 127 -42.05 -13.42 0.77
C PHE A 127 -42.35 -12.60 2.04
N PRO A 128 -42.64 -11.30 1.92
CA PRO A 128 -42.78 -10.39 3.07
C PRO A 128 -43.94 -10.77 4.00
N GLN A 129 -45.00 -11.37 3.44
CA GLN A 129 -46.17 -11.84 4.18
C GLN A 129 -45.89 -13.09 5.01
N ILE A 130 -44.84 -13.82 4.67
CA ILE A 130 -44.42 -15.06 5.33
C ILE A 130 -43.39 -14.75 6.41
N SER A 131 -42.38 -13.92 6.09
CA SER A 131 -41.33 -13.53 7.03
C SER A 131 -41.82 -12.53 8.08
N GLY A 132 -42.82 -11.70 7.75
CA GLY A 132 -43.25 -10.58 8.59
C GLY A 132 -42.33 -9.36 8.50
N PHE A 133 -41.22 -9.46 7.76
CA PHE A 133 -40.23 -8.40 7.55
C PHE A 133 -40.19 -8.07 6.06
N PRO A 134 -40.79 -6.94 5.63
CA PRO A 134 -40.86 -6.60 4.22
C PRO A 134 -39.50 -6.19 3.64
N ASN A 135 -38.64 -5.61 4.47
CA ASN A 135 -37.29 -5.21 4.14
C ASN A 135 -36.31 -5.92 5.06
N MET A 136 -35.15 -6.26 4.52
CA MET A 136 -34.05 -6.88 5.25
C MET A 136 -32.83 -5.98 5.06
N THR A 137 -32.12 -5.73 6.15
CA THR A 137 -31.00 -4.78 6.19
C THR A 137 -29.70 -5.53 6.43
N ALA A 138 -28.64 -5.12 5.74
CA ALA A 138 -27.27 -5.50 5.99
C ALA A 138 -26.45 -4.23 6.29
N ALA A 139 -25.46 -4.35 7.17
CA ALA A 139 -24.56 -3.27 7.51
C ALA A 139 -23.14 -3.80 7.35
N ALA A 140 -22.30 -3.01 6.68
CA ALA A 140 -20.90 -3.30 6.49
C ALA A 140 -20.08 -2.09 6.93
N THR A 141 -18.97 -2.38 7.61
CA THR A 141 -18.00 -1.39 8.04
C THR A 141 -16.63 -1.91 7.65
N THR A 142 -15.74 -1.02 7.25
CA THR A 142 -14.36 -1.38 6.93
C THR A 142 -13.44 -0.21 7.15
N GLU A 143 -12.19 -0.50 7.44
CA GLU A 143 -11.11 0.47 7.57
C GLU A 143 -10.02 0.01 6.60
N ALA A 144 -9.72 0.86 5.62
CA ALA A 144 -8.62 0.64 4.70
C ALA A 144 -7.47 1.55 5.10
N ASP A 145 -6.34 0.94 5.44
CA ASP A 145 -5.11 1.69 5.68
C ASP A 145 -4.50 2.06 4.32
N ALA A 146 -4.42 3.36 4.04
CA ALA A 146 -3.47 3.82 3.04
C ALA A 146 -2.11 3.67 3.69
N ASP A 147 -1.45 2.54 3.47
CA ASP A 147 -0.01 2.46 3.68
C ASP A 147 0.63 3.44 2.70
N LEU A 148 0.60 4.73 3.06
CA LEU A 148 1.30 5.84 2.45
C LEU A 148 2.77 5.59 2.75
N GLY A 149 3.31 4.65 1.98
CA GLY A 149 4.71 4.33 1.79
C GLY A 149 5.57 4.38 3.03
N GLU A 150 6.07 3.23 3.48
CA GLU A 150 7.36 3.20 4.17
C GLU A 150 8.32 4.22 3.53
N ASP A 151 8.92 5.09 4.36
CA ASP A 151 9.88 6.10 3.92
C ASP A 151 10.77 5.54 2.80
N LEU A 152 10.63 6.04 1.57
CA LEU A 152 11.36 5.49 0.44
C LEU A 152 12.83 5.91 0.56
N GLU A 153 13.68 4.99 1.03
CA GLU A 153 15.13 5.20 1.09
C GLU A 153 15.81 4.69 -0.20
N LEU A 154 16.30 5.62 -1.02
CA LEU A 154 17.03 5.33 -2.25
C LEU A 154 18.52 5.57 -2.07
N VAL A 155 19.33 4.50 -2.13
CA VAL A 155 20.80 4.61 -2.14
C VAL A 155 21.35 4.47 -3.56
N ILE A 156 22.01 5.52 -4.04
CA ILE A 156 22.63 5.57 -5.37
C ILE A 156 24.14 5.41 -5.22
N ALA A 157 24.65 4.20 -5.47
CA ALA A 157 26.09 3.95 -5.54
C ALA A 157 26.65 4.37 -6.91
N PHE A 158 27.47 5.42 -6.94
CA PHE A 158 27.91 6.07 -8.16
C PHE A 158 29.43 5.95 -8.38
N ASP A 159 29.84 5.33 -9.49
CA ASP A 159 31.24 5.18 -9.86
C ASP A 159 31.84 6.52 -10.30
N THR A 160 32.94 6.93 -9.66
CA THR A 160 33.69 8.16 -9.92
C THR A 160 35.09 7.91 -10.52
N THR A 161 35.35 6.67 -10.97
CA THR A 161 36.60 6.30 -11.64
C THR A 161 36.80 7.12 -12.92
N ASN A 162 38.05 7.26 -13.33
CA ASN A 162 38.42 8.07 -14.49
C ASN A 162 37.78 7.61 -15.81
N SER A 163 37.36 6.34 -15.94
CA SER A 163 36.54 5.87 -17.06
C SER A 163 35.24 6.66 -17.23
N MET A 164 34.67 7.17 -16.14
CA MET A 164 33.46 8.00 -16.14
C MET A 164 33.74 9.44 -16.59
N GLY A 165 35.00 9.91 -16.47
CA GLY A 165 35.44 11.25 -16.87
C GLY A 165 35.76 11.40 -18.36
N PHE A 166 35.80 10.31 -19.14
CA PHE A 166 36.01 10.36 -20.58
C PHE A 166 34.66 10.40 -21.32
N GLY A 167 34.39 11.48 -22.06
CA GLY A 167 33.16 11.65 -22.86
C GLY A 167 32.06 12.43 -22.13
N SER A 168 30.79 12.19 -22.48
CA SER A 168 29.62 12.84 -21.88
C SER A 168 28.96 12.02 -20.75
N SER A 169 29.50 10.86 -20.40
CA SER A 169 28.87 9.88 -19.52
C SER A 169 28.53 10.44 -18.14
N TRP A 170 29.44 11.21 -17.53
CA TRP A 170 29.24 11.81 -16.21
C TRP A 170 28.08 12.82 -16.19
N THR A 171 28.11 13.79 -17.10
CA THR A 171 27.09 14.85 -17.17
C THR A 171 25.73 14.30 -17.58
N THR A 172 25.70 13.30 -18.46
CA THR A 172 24.45 12.65 -18.88
C THR A 172 23.85 11.85 -17.73
N ALA A 173 24.63 11.04 -17.02
CA ALA A 173 24.14 10.25 -15.89
C ALA A 173 23.61 11.13 -14.76
N MET A 174 24.33 12.21 -14.42
CA MET A 174 23.86 13.18 -13.41
C MET A 174 22.59 13.91 -13.84
N GLY A 175 22.47 14.26 -15.14
CA GLY A 175 21.25 14.87 -15.68
C GLY A 175 20.05 13.92 -15.63
N THR A 176 20.25 12.64 -15.96
CA THR A 176 19.20 11.62 -15.86
C THR A 176 18.78 11.39 -14.41
N LEU A 177 19.73 11.30 -13.47
CA LEU A 177 19.41 11.16 -12.05
C LEU A 177 18.59 12.35 -11.55
N ASN A 178 18.97 13.57 -11.91
CA ASN A 178 18.20 14.76 -11.53
C ASN A 178 16.76 14.72 -12.05
N ASN A 179 16.54 14.25 -13.29
CA ASN A 179 15.19 14.12 -13.83
C ASN A 179 14.37 13.06 -13.07
N VAL A 180 14.96 11.91 -12.76
CA VAL A 180 14.29 10.86 -11.98
C VAL A 180 13.93 11.38 -10.59
N LEU A 181 14.83 12.11 -9.92
CA LEU A 181 14.56 12.67 -8.60
C LEU A 181 13.44 13.72 -8.63
N VAL A 182 13.40 14.58 -9.66
CA VAL A 182 12.29 15.55 -9.85
C VAL A 182 10.96 14.85 -10.15
N GLU A 183 10.98 13.76 -10.93
CA GLU A 183 9.78 12.96 -11.18
C GLU A 183 9.31 12.29 -9.88
N LEU A 184 10.21 11.69 -9.10
CA LEU A 184 9.87 11.06 -7.83
C LEU A 184 9.28 12.06 -6.82
N ASP A 185 9.87 13.24 -6.69
CA ASP A 185 9.39 14.34 -5.83
C ASP A 185 7.94 14.75 -6.17
N GLN A 186 7.57 14.76 -7.46
CA GLN A 186 6.19 15.03 -7.89
C GLN A 186 5.19 13.94 -7.53
N PHE A 187 5.64 12.69 -7.38
CA PHE A 187 4.77 11.56 -7.04
C PHE A 187 4.67 11.30 -5.53
N THR A 188 5.70 11.63 -4.75
CA THR A 188 5.73 11.39 -3.30
C THR A 188 5.09 12.50 -2.47
N GLY A 189 4.84 13.68 -3.06
CA GLY A 189 4.18 14.79 -2.34
C GLY A 189 4.91 15.17 -1.06
N ASN A 190 4.26 14.96 0.10
CA ASN A 190 4.77 15.24 1.45
C ASN A 190 5.43 14.03 2.16
N ASP A 191 5.46 12.85 1.53
CA ASP A 191 6.06 11.66 2.15
C ASP A 191 7.59 11.81 2.22
N ASN A 192 8.19 11.26 3.28
CA ASN A 192 9.62 11.35 3.52
C ASN A 192 10.40 10.48 2.52
N PHE A 193 10.76 11.05 1.38
CA PHE A 193 11.69 10.45 0.43
C PHE A 193 13.13 10.78 0.82
N TYR A 194 13.95 9.74 1.04
CA TYR A 194 15.34 9.87 1.46
C TYR A 194 16.28 9.38 0.36
N VAL A 195 17.14 10.27 -0.14
CA VAL A 195 18.12 9.91 -1.17
C VAL A 195 19.52 10.03 -0.62
N THR A 196 20.26 8.93 -0.71
CA THR A 196 21.67 8.88 -0.33
C THR A 196 22.52 8.60 -1.55
N LEU A 197 23.34 9.57 -1.91
CA LEU A 197 24.36 9.43 -2.94
C LEU A 197 25.66 8.92 -2.33
N LEU A 198 26.10 7.75 -2.77
CA LEU A 198 27.34 7.11 -2.38
C LEU A 198 28.33 7.13 -3.55
N PRO A 199 29.18 8.15 -3.67
CA PRO A 199 30.25 8.15 -4.67
C PRO A 199 31.34 7.14 -4.27
N TYR A 200 31.72 6.28 -5.20
CA TYR A 200 32.79 5.30 -4.98
C TYR A 200 33.82 5.31 -6.10
N SER A 201 35.01 4.81 -5.79
CA SER A 201 36.03 4.41 -6.75
C SER A 201 36.68 3.15 -6.20
N ASP A 202 37.99 3.14 -5.94
CA ASP A 202 38.61 2.05 -5.18
C ASP A 202 38.13 2.02 -3.72
N ARG A 203 37.72 3.18 -3.19
CA ARG A 203 37.30 3.38 -1.80
C ARG A 203 36.04 4.23 -1.73
N VAL A 204 35.39 4.23 -0.57
CA VAL A 204 34.23 5.09 -0.25
C VAL A 204 34.66 6.15 0.75
N ASN A 205 34.22 7.38 0.50
CA ASN A 205 34.40 8.47 1.45
C ASN A 205 33.12 8.60 2.30
N ILE A 206 33.21 8.22 3.57
CA ILE A 206 32.09 8.31 4.53
C ILE A 206 32.05 9.66 5.25
N GLY A 207 32.98 10.57 4.95
CA GLY A 207 33.13 11.84 5.67
C GLY A 207 33.84 11.68 7.01
N THR A 208 34.37 12.80 7.51
CA THR A 208 35.16 12.79 8.77
C THR A 208 34.29 12.79 10.03
N THR A 209 32.98 13.05 9.89
CA THR A 209 32.00 13.05 10.98
C THR A 209 31.48 11.66 11.33
N ASN A 210 31.65 10.67 10.43
CA ASN A 210 31.18 9.29 10.61
C ASN A 210 32.30 8.38 11.16
N ASP A 211 33.18 8.92 12.00
CA ASP A 211 34.30 8.18 12.60
C ASP A 211 33.84 7.03 13.53
N ALA A 212 32.61 7.07 14.01
CA ALA A 212 31.97 5.98 14.76
C ALA A 212 31.89 4.66 13.97
N TRP A 213 31.96 4.71 12.63
CA TRP A 213 31.95 3.54 11.76
C TRP A 213 33.32 2.86 11.64
N LEU A 214 34.36 3.45 12.24
CA LEU A 214 35.71 2.92 12.22
C LEU A 214 35.96 1.90 13.33
N SER A 215 36.77 0.89 13.03
CA SER A 215 37.24 -0.13 13.97
C SER A 215 38.29 0.41 14.95
N ALA A 216 38.97 1.51 14.59
CA ALA A 216 39.98 2.19 15.39
C ALA A 216 39.85 3.72 15.24
N PRO A 217 40.41 4.51 16.18
CA PRO A 217 40.39 5.97 16.06
C PRO A 217 40.98 6.45 14.73
N ALA A 218 40.30 7.42 14.11
CA ALA A 218 40.73 7.99 12.84
C ALA A 218 42.18 8.54 12.91
N PRO A 219 43.03 8.25 11.92
CA PRO A 219 44.39 8.75 11.89
C PRO A 219 44.45 10.28 11.73
N LEU A 220 45.58 10.89 12.12
CA LEU A 220 45.77 12.33 11.98
C LEU A 220 45.65 12.76 10.51
N ASN A 221 44.73 13.69 10.22
CA ASN A 221 44.35 14.16 8.87
C ASN A 221 43.68 13.09 7.99
N TRP A 222 42.91 12.19 8.59
CA TRP A 222 41.96 11.35 7.86
C TRP A 222 41.00 12.21 7.05
N ASN A 223 40.75 11.82 5.81
CA ASN A 223 39.91 12.53 4.86
C ASN A 223 38.50 11.92 4.70
N GLY A 224 38.13 10.97 5.56
CA GLY A 224 36.84 10.30 5.54
C GLY A 224 36.81 8.97 4.77
N CYS A 225 37.93 8.53 4.17
CA CYS A 225 37.94 7.29 3.39
C CYS A 225 38.15 6.02 4.20
N VAL A 226 37.42 4.97 3.82
CA VAL A 226 37.49 3.64 4.44
C VAL A 226 37.98 2.59 3.47
N GLU A 227 38.71 1.61 3.99
CA GLU A 227 39.12 0.40 3.26
C GLU A 227 37.94 -0.57 3.09
N PRO A 228 37.87 -1.31 1.96
CA PRO A 228 36.91 -2.38 1.80
C PRO A 228 37.18 -3.44 2.86
N ARG A 229 36.11 -4.06 3.36
CA ARG A 229 36.25 -5.21 4.25
C ARG A 229 36.38 -6.44 3.39
N GLU A 230 37.51 -7.10 3.50
CA GLU A 230 37.82 -8.30 2.74
C GLU A 230 37.88 -9.50 3.69
N GLU A 231 37.25 -10.59 3.28
CA GLU A 231 37.30 -11.88 3.95
C GLU A 231 37.72 -12.99 2.99
N ASN A 232 38.11 -14.13 3.55
CA ASN A 232 38.43 -15.33 2.79
C ASN A 232 37.25 -16.30 2.87
N ASP A 233 36.49 -16.37 1.78
CA ASP A 233 35.29 -17.22 1.66
C ASP A 233 35.63 -18.70 1.33
N GLY A 234 36.92 -19.05 1.28
CA GLY A 234 37.43 -20.37 0.89
C GLY A 234 37.65 -20.55 -0.62
N THR A 235 37.20 -19.60 -1.45
CA THR A 235 37.36 -19.59 -2.91
C THR A 235 38.25 -18.44 -3.38
N VAL A 236 38.08 -17.26 -2.81
CA VAL A 236 38.88 -16.05 -3.04
C VAL A 236 39.34 -15.47 -1.69
N THR A 237 40.59 -15.02 -1.63
CA THR A 237 41.18 -14.47 -0.40
C THR A 237 40.85 -12.99 -0.17
N TRP A 238 40.05 -12.40 -1.05
CA TRP A 238 39.70 -10.98 -1.11
C TRP A 238 38.20 -10.79 -1.37
N ALA A 239 37.35 -11.76 -0.98
CA ALA A 239 35.90 -11.58 -1.07
C ALA A 239 35.50 -10.37 -0.22
N LEU A 240 34.53 -9.58 -0.69
CA LEU A 240 34.00 -8.49 0.11
C LEU A 240 33.09 -9.07 1.19
N ASP A 241 33.32 -8.65 2.43
CA ASP A 241 32.46 -8.94 3.58
C ASP A 241 31.16 -8.14 3.46
N ASP A 242 30.03 -8.84 3.41
CA ASP A 242 28.66 -8.30 3.31
C ASP A 242 27.94 -8.21 4.67
N ASP A 243 28.57 -8.67 5.77
CA ASP A 243 27.96 -8.60 7.10
C ASP A 243 27.82 -7.15 7.55
N LYS A 244 26.75 -6.79 8.27
CA LYS A 244 26.57 -5.41 8.75
C LYS A 244 27.84 -4.89 9.49
N PRO A 245 28.39 -3.70 9.14
CA PRO A 245 29.65 -3.20 9.70
C PRO A 245 29.51 -2.69 11.15
N ASN A 246 29.29 -3.62 12.07
CA ASN A 246 29.09 -3.35 13.50
C ASN A 246 30.08 -4.18 14.35
N GLY A 247 30.22 -3.80 15.62
CA GLY A 247 31.11 -4.51 16.56
C GLY A 247 32.54 -4.61 16.05
N SER A 248 33.04 -5.83 15.87
CA SER A 248 34.37 -6.13 15.33
C SER A 248 34.49 -6.01 13.81
N GLY A 249 33.37 -5.90 13.07
CA GLY A 249 33.31 -5.80 11.61
C GLY A 249 33.25 -4.36 11.08
N LYS A 250 33.60 -3.36 11.90
CA LYS A 250 33.66 -1.95 11.49
C LYS A 250 34.77 -1.69 10.46
N PHE A 251 34.66 -0.60 9.71
CA PHE A 251 35.60 -0.26 8.64
C PHE A 251 36.97 0.16 9.18
N GLU A 252 38.03 -0.11 8.41
CA GLU A 252 39.36 0.45 8.68
C GLU A 252 39.52 1.80 7.96
N ALA A 253 40.14 2.77 8.63
CA ALA A 253 40.45 4.05 8.01
C ALA A 253 41.56 3.89 6.98
N SER A 254 41.35 4.44 5.78
CA SER A 254 42.38 4.47 4.74
C SER A 254 43.59 5.34 5.19
N ILE A 255 44.81 4.86 4.95
CA ILE A 255 46.04 5.50 5.42
C ILE A 255 46.30 6.79 4.63
N LYS A 256 46.74 7.86 5.32
CA LYS A 256 47.05 9.17 4.74
C LYS A 256 48.12 9.06 3.64
N GLY A 257 47.74 9.37 2.40
CA GLY A 257 48.71 9.53 1.30
C GLY A 257 48.16 9.50 -0.13
N VAL A 258 46.86 9.27 -0.32
CA VAL A 258 46.33 8.87 -1.64
C VAL A 258 45.30 9.83 -2.23
N THR A 259 45.38 11.09 -1.83
CA THR A 259 44.64 12.18 -2.47
C THR A 259 45.51 12.82 -3.54
N GLY A 260 45.36 12.36 -4.79
CA GLY A 260 45.74 13.13 -5.98
C GLY A 260 46.69 12.43 -6.96
N GLY A 261 46.22 12.27 -8.20
CA GLY A 261 47.03 11.94 -9.36
C GLY A 261 46.21 11.34 -10.50
N LEU A 262 46.20 11.98 -11.68
CA LEU A 262 45.58 11.50 -12.92
C LEU A 262 45.95 10.04 -13.20
N VAL A 263 44.98 9.19 -13.55
CA VAL A 263 45.28 7.85 -14.06
C VAL A 263 46.03 7.91 -15.38
N GLY A 264 46.95 6.97 -15.53
CA GLY A 264 47.92 6.91 -16.60
C GLY A 264 49.27 7.33 -16.05
N PHE A 265 50.20 6.37 -15.98
CA PHE A 265 51.57 6.46 -15.48
C PHE A 265 51.79 6.01 -14.03
N GLY A 266 51.90 4.68 -13.86
CA GLY A 266 52.92 4.07 -12.99
C GLY A 266 52.94 4.46 -11.51
N GLY A 267 51.82 4.29 -10.81
CA GLY A 267 51.75 4.29 -9.35
C GLY A 267 50.37 3.81 -8.90
N ASN A 268 50.28 2.59 -8.37
CA ASN A 268 49.03 2.05 -7.82
C ASN A 268 48.74 2.76 -6.49
N TYR A 269 47.80 3.69 -6.52
CA TYR A 269 47.43 4.49 -5.38
C TYR A 269 45.90 4.44 -5.28
N PRO A 270 45.32 3.79 -4.25
CA PRO A 270 43.87 3.68 -4.08
C PRO A 270 43.21 5.08 -4.04
N TYR A 271 42.28 5.34 -4.95
CA TYR A 271 41.64 6.65 -5.04
C TYR A 271 40.49 6.81 -4.04
N CYS A 272 40.57 7.88 -3.25
CA CYS A 272 39.49 8.32 -2.36
C CYS A 272 38.65 9.41 -3.04
N PRO A 273 37.34 9.21 -3.24
CA PRO A 273 36.46 10.25 -3.75
C PRO A 273 36.54 11.54 -2.92
N SER A 274 36.57 12.69 -3.60
CA SER A 274 36.66 14.00 -2.92
C SER A 274 35.36 14.42 -2.22
N VAL A 275 34.23 13.86 -2.65
CA VAL A 275 32.91 14.12 -2.08
C VAL A 275 32.55 12.96 -1.16
N PRO A 276 32.18 13.22 0.11
CA PRO A 276 31.67 12.18 1.00
C PRO A 276 30.26 11.75 0.60
N ILE A 277 29.82 10.61 1.14
CA ILE A 277 28.41 10.21 1.12
C ILE A 277 27.51 11.39 1.51
N THR A 278 26.46 11.62 0.72
CA THR A 278 25.57 12.78 0.86
C THR A 278 24.14 12.29 0.90
N GLY A 279 23.41 12.64 1.96
CA GLY A 279 22.05 12.17 2.23
C GLY A 279 21.88 11.86 3.72
N PRO A 280 20.65 11.55 4.17
CA PRO A 280 20.46 10.97 5.49
C PRO A 280 21.25 9.67 5.58
N THR A 281 22.12 9.59 6.57
CA THR A 281 22.85 8.36 6.89
C THR A 281 22.21 7.84 8.17
N SER A 282 21.31 6.88 8.03
CA SER A 282 20.64 6.23 9.17
C SER A 282 21.57 5.28 9.93
#